data_AF-A0A844QJN7-F1
#
_entry.id   AF-A0A844QJN7-F1
#
_cell.length_a   1.000
_cell.length_b   1.000
_cell.length_c   1.000
_cell.angle_alpha   90.00
_cell.angle_beta   90.00
_cell.angle_gamma   90.00
#
_symmetry.space_group_name_H-M   'P 1'
#
loop_
_entity.id
_entity.type
_entity.pdbx_description
1 polymer ?
#
loop_
_entity_poly.entity_id
_entity_poly.type
_entity_poly.pdbx_seq_one_letter_code
_entity_poly.pdbx_strand_id
1 'polypeptide(L)'
;MTNEHQKKEGGLSSLKEGDIYRWRWADAERDAQCGPYESYHCYSQMAVVIDGKLIDTYWHGFNNKVLDPASVSLTVLGNKADLVEIREYDLPYYRREDIVDMRHLNNSRGPIYLRKGASRDAGAMLEVIEHGIESSKREIDFAQRRIERLAEQAAKVRAGKLNEVHL
;
A
#
# COMPACT_ATOMS: atom_id res chain seq x y z
N MET A 1 35.31 -34.30 -13.87
CA MET A 1 35.44 -32.83 -13.93
C MET A 1 34.10 -32.25 -13.53
N THR A 2 33.94 -32.04 -12.23
CA THR A 2 32.71 -31.64 -11.57
C THR A 2 32.57 -30.13 -11.63
N ASN A 3 31.48 -29.65 -12.22
CA ASN A 3 31.09 -28.25 -12.23
C ASN A 3 30.64 -27.85 -10.82
N GLU A 4 31.50 -27.14 -10.10
CA GLU A 4 31.13 -26.43 -8.87
C GLU A 4 30.19 -25.28 -9.23
N HIS A 5 28.92 -25.44 -8.87
CA HIS A 5 27.97 -24.34 -8.81
C HIS A 5 28.41 -23.37 -7.71
N GLN A 6 28.87 -22.20 -8.12
CA GLN A 6 28.94 -21.02 -7.27
C GLN A 6 27.53 -20.71 -6.73
N LYS A 7 27.27 -21.15 -5.51
CA LYS A 7 26.13 -20.72 -4.71
C LYS A 7 26.41 -19.27 -4.33
N LYS A 8 25.74 -18.31 -4.99
CA LYS A 8 25.72 -16.91 -4.55
C LYS A 8 25.10 -16.88 -3.16
N GLU A 9 25.93 -16.73 -2.14
CA GLU A 9 25.53 -16.30 -0.81
C GLU A 9 24.97 -14.87 -0.93
N GLY A 10 23.65 -14.76 -1.07
CA GLY A 10 22.94 -13.53 -0.77
C GLY A 10 23.02 -13.33 0.74
N GLY A 11 24.05 -12.62 1.19
CA GLY A 11 24.29 -12.37 2.60
C GLY A 11 23.06 -11.75 3.26
N LEU A 12 22.63 -12.34 4.39
CA LEU A 12 21.83 -11.63 5.36
C LEU A 12 22.61 -10.37 5.75
N SER A 13 22.25 -9.23 5.18
CA SER A 13 22.69 -7.93 5.68
C SER A 13 22.32 -7.92 7.16
N SER A 14 23.32 -7.78 8.03
CA SER A 14 23.09 -7.64 9.47
C SER A 14 22.00 -6.58 9.68
N LEU A 15 20.89 -6.96 10.31
CA LEU A 15 19.77 -6.05 10.57
C LEU A 15 20.30 -4.77 11.21
N LYS A 16 20.09 -3.63 10.55
CA LYS A 16 20.52 -2.33 11.06
C LYS A 16 19.35 -1.64 11.74
N GLU A 17 19.61 -1.00 12.87
CA GLU A 17 18.61 -0.24 13.60
C GLU A 17 17.89 0.76 12.68
N GLY A 18 16.56 0.76 12.73
CA GLY A 18 15.71 1.61 11.90
C GLY A 18 15.53 1.16 10.45
N ASP A 19 16.08 0.03 10.01
CA ASP A 19 15.76 -0.53 8.70
C ASP A 19 14.27 -0.91 8.63
N ILE A 20 13.66 -0.60 7.49
CA ILE A 20 12.27 -0.87 7.17
C ILE A 20 12.26 -1.91 6.04
N TYR A 21 11.49 -2.96 6.23
CA TYR A 21 11.34 -4.06 5.28
C TYR A 21 9.88 -4.30 4.92
N ARG A 22 9.65 -4.66 3.66
CA ARG A 22 8.54 -5.53 3.29
C ARG A 22 9.01 -6.96 3.46
N TRP A 23 8.18 -7.82 4.03
CA TRP A 23 8.57 -9.21 4.27
C TRP A 23 7.49 -10.20 3.80
N ARG A 24 7.93 -11.42 3.54
CA ARG A 24 7.08 -12.58 3.24
C ARG A 24 7.60 -13.82 3.93
N TRP A 25 6.77 -14.84 4.14
CA TRP A 25 7.26 -16.14 4.60
C TRP A 25 8.27 -16.70 3.60
N ALA A 26 9.40 -17.22 4.09
CA ALA A 26 10.40 -17.85 3.25
C ALA A 26 9.91 -19.21 2.72
N ASP A 27 9.07 -19.88 3.50
CA ASP A 27 8.39 -21.11 3.09
C ASP A 27 7.25 -20.80 2.09
N ALA A 28 7.32 -21.41 0.91
CA ALA A 28 6.41 -21.12 -0.20
C ALA A 28 4.98 -21.61 0.05
N GLU A 29 4.81 -22.75 0.73
CA GLU A 29 3.48 -23.28 1.06
C GLU A 29 2.77 -22.36 2.04
N ARG A 30 3.50 -21.90 3.06
CA ARG A 30 3.02 -20.91 4.02
C ARG A 30 2.73 -19.55 3.37
N ASP A 31 3.60 -19.07 2.48
CA ASP A 31 3.40 -17.79 1.76
C ASP A 31 2.13 -17.81 0.90
N ALA A 32 1.80 -18.96 0.31
CA ALA A 32 0.62 -19.11 -0.55
C ALA A 32 -0.72 -19.06 0.20
N GLN A 33 -0.74 -19.24 1.52
CA GLN A 33 -1.95 -19.24 2.33
C GLN A 33 -2.38 -17.80 2.69
N CYS A 34 -3.17 -17.17 1.82
CA CYS A 34 -3.57 -15.75 1.91
C CYS A 34 -5.03 -15.50 2.32
N GLY A 35 -5.74 -16.53 2.78
CA GLY A 35 -7.14 -16.43 3.20
C GLY A 35 -7.35 -15.73 4.56
N PRO A 36 -8.62 -15.43 4.92
CA PRO A 36 -8.96 -14.97 6.25
C PRO A 36 -8.50 -15.99 7.30
N TYR A 37 -7.73 -15.56 8.31
CA TYR A 37 -7.17 -16.39 9.38
C TYR A 37 -6.00 -17.33 8.99
N GLU A 38 -5.45 -17.16 7.80
CA GLU A 38 -4.32 -17.96 7.32
C GLU A 38 -2.95 -17.41 7.78
N SER A 39 -1.87 -17.78 7.09
CA SER A 39 -0.46 -17.49 7.44
C SER A 39 -0.12 -16.03 7.72
N TYR A 40 -0.87 -15.07 7.16
CA TYR A 40 -0.70 -13.64 7.39
C TYR A 40 -1.66 -13.04 8.41
N HIS A 41 -2.42 -13.88 9.13
CA HIS A 41 -3.33 -13.41 10.16
C HIS A 41 -2.59 -12.63 11.26
N CYS A 42 -3.02 -11.39 11.46
CA CYS A 42 -2.39 -10.43 12.36
C CYS A 42 -0.90 -10.20 12.07
N TYR A 43 -0.56 -10.02 10.79
CA TYR A 43 0.75 -9.58 10.30
C TYR A 43 0.54 -8.49 9.23
N SER A 44 1.36 -7.45 9.22
CA SER A 44 1.22 -6.34 8.25
C SER A 44 2.07 -6.54 7.00
N GLN A 45 2.97 -7.54 7.02
CA GLN A 45 3.99 -7.75 5.99
C GLN A 45 4.96 -6.56 5.87
N MET A 46 5.01 -5.74 6.93
CA MET A 46 5.88 -4.59 7.07
C MET A 46 6.58 -4.67 8.42
N ALA A 47 7.89 -4.64 8.41
CA ALA A 47 8.70 -4.76 9.62
C ALA A 47 9.70 -3.62 9.75
N VAL A 48 10.03 -3.28 10.99
CA VAL A 48 11.06 -2.29 11.34
C VAL A 48 12.03 -2.94 12.32
N VAL A 49 13.33 -2.68 12.15
CA VAL A 49 14.34 -3.07 13.13
C VAL A 49 14.31 -2.09 14.29
N ILE A 50 14.00 -2.59 15.48
CA ILE A 50 13.95 -1.83 16.73
C ILE A 50 14.69 -2.63 17.81
N ASP A 51 15.66 -2.00 18.47
CA ASP A 51 16.54 -2.65 19.46
C ASP A 51 17.17 -3.95 18.92
N GLY A 52 17.59 -3.92 17.64
CA GLY A 52 18.17 -5.07 16.94
C GLY A 52 17.20 -6.21 16.60
N LYS A 53 15.89 -6.05 16.86
CA LYS A 53 14.87 -7.06 16.56
C LYS A 53 14.05 -6.66 15.34
N LEU A 54 13.72 -7.63 14.48
CA LEU A 54 12.81 -7.41 13.36
C LEU A 54 11.36 -7.47 13.85
N ILE A 55 10.69 -6.32 13.90
CA ILE A 55 9.36 -6.18 14.50
C ILE A 55 8.32 -5.92 13.41
N ASP A 56 7.33 -6.82 13.25
CA ASP A 56 6.17 -6.58 12.40
C ASP A 56 5.27 -5.47 12.98
N THR A 57 4.71 -4.66 12.09
CA THR A 57 4.00 -3.43 12.44
C THR A 57 2.49 -3.57 12.54
N TYR A 58 1.94 -4.80 12.46
CA TYR A 58 0.49 -5.01 12.50
C TYR A 58 -0.16 -4.46 13.76
N TRP A 59 0.43 -4.73 14.92
CA TRP A 59 -0.08 -4.26 16.20
C TRP A 59 0.55 -2.91 16.57
N HIS A 60 0.02 -2.29 17.61
CA HIS A 60 0.58 -1.07 18.19
C HIS A 60 0.96 -1.34 19.65
N GLY A 61 2.02 -0.66 20.13
CA GLY A 61 2.52 -0.83 21.49
C GLY A 61 3.38 -2.10 21.67
N PHE A 62 3.19 -2.79 22.79
CA PHE A 62 4.09 -3.87 23.25
C PHE A 62 3.80 -5.26 22.65
N ASN A 63 2.71 -5.42 21.91
CA ASN A 63 2.25 -6.72 21.38
C ASN A 63 2.72 -6.99 19.94
N ASN A 64 3.74 -6.28 19.48
CA ASN A 64 4.26 -6.49 18.14
C ASN A 64 4.94 -7.84 18.03
N LYS A 65 4.73 -8.50 16.89
CA LYS A 65 5.35 -9.80 16.62
C LYS A 65 6.80 -9.59 16.22
N VAL A 66 7.71 -10.23 16.95
CA VAL A 66 9.11 -10.31 16.56
C VAL A 66 9.25 -11.45 15.55
N LEU A 67 9.77 -11.13 14.37
CA LEU A 67 10.00 -12.08 13.30
C LEU A 67 11.40 -12.69 13.45
N ASP A 68 11.50 -14.00 13.23
CA ASP A 68 12.79 -14.65 13.02
C ASP A 68 13.27 -14.36 11.59
N PRO A 69 14.39 -13.66 11.39
CA PRO A 69 14.91 -13.34 10.05
C PRO A 69 15.17 -14.55 9.17
N ALA A 70 15.42 -15.73 9.75
CA ALA A 70 15.59 -16.97 8.98
C ALA A 70 14.28 -17.53 8.41
N SER A 71 13.14 -17.12 8.97
CA SER A 71 11.81 -17.60 8.57
C SER A 71 11.13 -16.74 7.49
N VAL A 72 11.75 -15.62 7.12
CA VAL A 72 11.17 -14.61 6.23
C VAL A 72 12.13 -14.16 5.13
N SER A 73 11.56 -13.86 3.96
CA SER A 73 12.24 -13.16 2.88
C SER A 73 12.02 -11.65 3.06
N LEU A 74 13.12 -10.87 3.03
CA LEU A 74 13.10 -9.43 3.28
C LEU A 74 13.40 -8.62 2.02
N THR A 75 12.59 -7.60 1.77
CA THR A 75 12.83 -6.56 0.77
C THR A 75 13.04 -5.22 1.49
N VAL A 76 14.25 -4.68 1.40
CA VAL A 76 14.60 -3.38 2.01
C VAL A 76 13.77 -2.27 1.38
N LEU A 77 13.08 -1.48 2.20
CA LEU A 77 12.38 -0.26 1.77
C LEU A 77 13.22 0.98 2.05
N GLY A 78 13.98 0.99 3.14
CA GLY A 78 14.89 2.09 3.51
C GLY A 78 15.26 2.04 4.98
N ASN A 79 16.04 3.01 5.44
CA ASN A 79 16.37 3.17 6.86
C ASN A 79 15.79 4.49 7.38
N LYS A 80 15.16 4.49 8.56
CA LYS A 80 14.58 5.70 9.16
C LYS A 80 15.55 6.89 9.23
N ALA A 81 16.85 6.65 9.38
CA ALA A 81 17.87 7.71 9.40
C ALA A 81 18.00 8.44 8.05
N ASP A 82 17.61 7.81 6.94
CA ASP A 82 17.71 8.33 5.58
C ASP A 82 16.36 8.84 5.05
N LEU A 83 15.35 8.89 5.93
CA LEU A 83 13.98 9.22 5.62
C LEU A 83 13.52 10.47 6.39
N VAL A 84 12.53 11.15 5.85
CA VAL A 84 11.78 12.22 6.52
C VAL A 84 10.29 11.91 6.45
N GLU A 85 9.58 12.13 7.55
CA GLU A 85 8.13 11.93 7.56
C GLU A 85 7.44 13.06 6.78
N ILE A 86 6.49 12.68 5.92
CA ILE A 86 5.69 13.59 5.10
C ILE A 86 4.20 13.36 5.34
N ARG A 87 3.34 14.29 4.90
CA ARG A 87 1.89 14.12 5.01
C ARG A 87 1.34 13.42 3.77
N GLU A 88 0.15 12.83 3.90
CA GLU A 88 -0.50 12.13 2.79
C GLU A 88 -0.72 13.02 1.56
N TYR A 89 -1.04 14.30 1.76
CA TYR A 89 -1.23 15.25 0.65
C TYR A 89 0.07 15.57 -0.12
N ASP A 90 1.23 15.17 0.41
CA ASP A 90 2.52 15.36 -0.27
C ASP A 90 2.80 14.24 -1.28
N LEU A 91 2.15 13.07 -1.16
CA LEU A 91 2.36 11.89 -2.01
C LEU A 91 2.32 12.18 -3.52
N PRO A 92 1.35 12.97 -4.04
CA PRO A 92 1.25 13.22 -5.48
C PRO A 92 2.45 13.94 -6.11
N TYR A 93 3.32 14.54 -5.28
CA TYR A 93 4.42 15.36 -5.77
C TYR A 93 5.71 14.59 -6.00
N TYR A 94 5.81 13.35 -5.55
CA TYR A 94 7.05 12.57 -5.55
C TYR A 94 6.88 11.22 -6.24
N ARG A 95 7.99 10.66 -6.72
CA ARG A 95 7.98 9.33 -7.34
C ARG A 95 7.75 8.25 -6.30
N ARG A 96 7.07 7.17 -6.69
CA ARG A 96 6.67 6.08 -5.79
C ARG A 96 7.87 5.39 -5.13
N GLU A 97 8.99 5.27 -5.85
CA GLU A 97 10.24 4.66 -5.36
C GLU A 97 10.95 5.46 -4.26
N ASP A 98 10.65 6.77 -4.18
CA ASP A 98 11.17 7.68 -3.16
C ASP A 98 10.30 7.68 -1.89
N ILE A 99 9.13 7.04 -1.93
CA ILE A 99 8.17 6.98 -0.84
C ILE A 99 8.21 5.61 -0.15
N VAL A 100 8.22 5.62 1.18
CA VAL A 100 8.00 4.43 2.03
C VAL A 100 6.75 4.66 2.87
N ASP A 101 5.63 4.06 2.45
CA ASP A 101 4.33 4.17 3.11
C ASP A 101 4.14 3.00 4.08
N MET A 102 4.03 3.28 5.40
CA MET A 102 3.85 2.27 6.44
C MET A 102 2.37 1.97 6.75
N ARG A 103 1.43 2.57 6.02
CA ARG A 103 0.01 2.32 6.25
C ARG A 103 -0.38 0.91 5.79
N HIS A 104 -1.26 0.29 6.55
CA HIS A 104 -1.89 -0.99 6.22
C HIS A 104 -3.28 -1.06 6.84
N LEU A 105 -4.04 -2.12 6.55
CA LEU A 105 -5.44 -2.27 6.96
C LEU A 105 -5.69 -2.05 8.47
N ASN A 106 -4.74 -2.49 9.31
CA ASN A 106 -4.82 -2.35 10.77
C ASN A 106 -4.16 -1.08 11.32
N ASN A 107 -3.53 -0.27 10.46
CA ASN A 107 -2.92 1.01 10.83
C ASN A 107 -2.98 1.98 9.64
N SER A 108 -4.15 2.57 9.43
CA SER A 108 -4.37 3.57 8.36
C SER A 108 -3.71 4.92 8.62
N ARG A 109 -3.23 5.14 9.86
CA ARG A 109 -2.50 6.36 10.28
C ARG A 109 -1.00 6.11 10.46
N GLY A 110 -0.49 5.03 9.88
CA GLY A 110 0.94 4.74 9.84
C GLY A 110 1.72 5.90 9.19
N PRO A 111 2.98 6.10 9.58
CA PRO A 111 3.80 7.16 9.03
C PRO A 111 4.09 6.93 7.54
N ILE A 112 4.22 8.03 6.81
CA ILE A 112 4.61 8.04 5.41
C ILE A 112 5.96 8.74 5.35
N TYR A 113 6.94 8.09 4.73
CA TYR A 113 8.28 8.60 4.64
C TYR A 113 8.67 8.94 3.21
N LEU A 114 9.51 9.96 3.06
CA LEU A 114 10.18 10.35 1.84
C LEU A 114 11.69 10.19 2.01
N ARG A 115 12.39 9.68 0.98
CA ARG A 115 13.85 9.65 0.96
C ARG A 115 14.44 11.04 1.04
N LYS A 116 15.43 11.23 1.91
CA LYS A 116 16.16 12.52 2.01
C LYS A 116 16.76 12.89 0.65
N GLY A 117 16.53 14.13 0.23
CA GLY A 117 17.00 14.66 -1.05
C GLY A 117 16.09 14.34 -2.24
N ALA A 118 15.01 13.56 -2.07
CA ALA A 118 14.02 13.39 -3.12
C ALA A 118 13.40 14.74 -3.51
N SER A 119 13.35 15.00 -4.81
CA SER A 119 12.80 16.22 -5.39
C SER A 119 11.42 15.95 -5.96
N ARG A 120 10.61 17.00 -6.09
CA ARG A 120 9.30 16.88 -6.75
C ARG A 120 9.48 16.43 -8.19
N ASP A 121 8.58 15.57 -8.64
CA ASP A 121 8.66 14.95 -9.95
C ASP A 121 7.47 15.33 -10.83
N ALA A 122 7.77 15.89 -12.00
CA ALA A 122 6.74 16.35 -12.94
C ALA A 122 5.90 15.21 -13.52
N GLY A 123 6.52 14.03 -13.75
CA GLY A 123 5.84 12.85 -14.26
C GLY A 123 4.80 12.32 -13.27
N ALA A 124 5.20 12.16 -12.00
CA ALA A 124 4.31 11.74 -10.91
C ALA A 124 3.13 12.70 -10.74
N MET A 125 3.38 14.02 -10.75
CA MET A 125 2.33 15.03 -10.68
C MET A 125 1.37 14.95 -11.87
N LEU A 126 1.91 14.80 -13.09
CA LEU A 126 1.10 14.72 -14.30
C LEU A 126 0.21 13.47 -14.31
N GLU A 127 0.75 12.31 -13.92
CA GLU A 127 -0.01 11.06 -13.80
C GLU A 127 -1.23 11.21 -12.90
N VAL A 128 -1.06 11.85 -11.73
CA VAL A 128 -2.17 12.11 -10.80
C VAL A 128 -3.21 13.06 -11.40
N ILE A 129 -2.77 14.12 -12.07
CA ILE A 129 -3.67 15.09 -12.73
C ILE A 129 -4.47 14.40 -13.85
N GLU A 130 -3.80 13.65 -14.72
CA GLU A 130 -4.43 12.94 -15.84
C GLU A 130 -5.45 11.90 -15.34
N HIS A 131 -5.09 11.15 -14.30
CA HIS A 131 -6.02 10.24 -13.65
C HIS A 131 -7.23 10.97 -13.05
N GLY A 132 -7.01 12.12 -12.40
CA GLY A 132 -8.08 12.96 -11.86
C GLY A 132 -9.03 13.50 -12.93
N ILE A 133 -8.49 13.92 -14.08
CA ILE A 133 -9.28 14.34 -15.24
C ILE A 133 -10.16 13.20 -15.73
N GLU A 134 -9.58 12.01 -15.90
CA GLU A 134 -10.32 10.83 -16.38
C GLU A 134 -11.40 10.37 -15.40
N SER A 135 -11.12 10.35 -14.09
CA SER A 135 -12.13 10.07 -13.06
C SER A 135 -13.28 11.08 -13.12
N SER A 136 -12.94 12.37 -13.20
CA SER A 136 -13.95 13.44 -13.25
C SER A 136 -14.84 13.34 -14.49
N LYS A 137 -14.29 12.95 -15.65
CA LYS A 137 -15.08 12.69 -16.86
C LYS A 137 -16.10 11.56 -16.63
N ARG A 138 -15.67 10.46 -16.02
CA ARG A 138 -16.57 9.32 -15.72
C ARG A 138 -17.67 9.72 -14.73
N GLU A 139 -17.35 10.54 -13.74
CA GLU A 139 -18.34 11.08 -12.79
C GLU A 139 -19.36 11.98 -13.49
N ILE A 140 -18.90 12.86 -14.40
CA ILE A 140 -19.78 13.69 -15.23
C ILE A 140 -20.72 12.82 -16.06
N ASP A 141 -20.21 11.82 -16.77
CA ASP A 141 -21.01 10.92 -17.61
C ASP A 141 -22.03 10.14 -16.77
N PHE A 142 -21.62 9.64 -15.61
CA PHE A 142 -22.51 8.96 -14.68
C PHE A 142 -23.61 9.89 -14.15
N ALA A 143 -23.24 11.12 -13.76
CA ALA A 143 -24.19 12.12 -13.29
C ALA A 143 -25.18 12.53 -14.39
N GLN A 144 -24.74 12.67 -15.64
CA GLN A 144 -25.61 12.97 -16.78
C GLN A 144 -26.65 11.87 -17.00
N ARG A 145 -26.23 10.60 -17.08
CA ARG A 145 -27.15 9.46 -17.21
C ARG A 145 -28.14 9.38 -16.05
N ARG A 146 -27.69 9.72 -14.84
CA ARG A 146 -28.55 9.79 -13.67
C ARG A 146 -29.60 10.90 -13.79
N ILE A 147 -29.21 12.08 -14.29
CA ILE A 147 -30.14 13.18 -14.56
C ILE A 147 -31.17 12.78 -15.61
N GLU A 148 -30.76 12.16 -16.72
CA GLU A 148 -31.65 11.66 -17.77
C GLU A 148 -32.68 10.69 -17.21
N ARG A 149 -32.22 9.67 -16.46
CA ARG A 149 -33.11 8.71 -15.79
C ARG A 149 -34.11 9.40 -14.87
N LEU A 150 -33.66 10.36 -14.06
CA LEU A 150 -34.54 11.11 -13.15
C LEU A 150 -35.54 11.98 -13.90
N ALA A 151 -35.15 12.57 -15.03
CA ALA A 151 -36.05 13.35 -15.87
C ALA A 151 -37.16 12.47 -16.46
N GLU A 152 -36.84 11.26 -16.92
CA GLU A 152 -37.84 10.28 -17.37
C GLU A 152 -38.81 9.90 -16.24
N GLN A 153 -38.30 9.61 -15.04
CA GLN A 153 -39.16 9.30 -13.89
C GLN A 153 -40.05 10.49 -13.51
N ALA A 154 -39.50 11.70 -13.51
CA ALA A 154 -40.27 12.92 -13.24
C ALA A 154 -41.40 13.13 -14.27
N ALA A 155 -41.16 12.83 -15.55
CA ALA A 155 -42.19 12.88 -16.58
C ALA A 155 -43.32 11.89 -16.32
N LYS A 156 -43.01 10.65 -15.91
CA LYS A 156 -44.03 9.65 -15.52
C LYS A 156 -44.87 10.11 -14.34
N VAL A 157 -44.24 10.69 -13.31
CA VAL A 157 -44.95 11.25 -12.15
C VAL A 157 -45.90 12.37 -12.58
N ARG A 158 -45.43 13.32 -13.41
CA ARG A 158 -46.25 14.43 -13.92
C ARG A 158 -47.42 13.94 -14.77
N ALA A 159 -47.28 12.80 -15.45
CA ALA A 159 -48.35 12.15 -16.20
C ALA A 159 -49.28 11.27 -15.35
N GLY A 160 -49.10 11.22 -14.02
CA GLY A 160 -49.91 10.41 -13.11
C GLY A 160 -49.60 8.90 -13.12
N LYS A 161 -48.54 8.47 -13.81
CA LYS A 161 -48.15 7.06 -13.97
C LYS A 161 -47.30 6.55 -12.80
N LEU A 162 -47.83 6.64 -11.58
CA LEU A 162 -47.05 6.40 -10.36
C LEU A 162 -46.53 4.96 -10.22
N ASN A 163 -47.27 3.97 -10.74
CA ASN A 163 -46.88 2.55 -10.67
C ASN A 163 -45.73 2.18 -11.63
N GLU A 164 -45.33 3.07 -12.54
CA GLU A 164 -44.27 2.85 -13.54
C GLU A 164 -42.95 3.56 -13.14
N VAL A 165 -42.88 4.16 -11.95
CA VAL A 165 -41.75 4.95 -11.47
C VAL A 165 -40.73 4.07 -10.73
N HIS A 166 -39.47 4.17 -11.11
CA HIS A 166 -38.34 3.48 -10.47
C HIS A 166 -37.20 4.47 -10.21
N LEU A 167 -36.88 4.72 -8.94
CA LEU A 167 -35.88 5.70 -8.50
C LEU A 167 -34.50 5.07 -8.29
#